data_AF-A0A7X5UBD6-F1
#
_entry.id   AF-A0A7X5UBD6-F1
#
_cell.length_a   1.000
_cell.length_b   1.000
_cell.length_c   1.000
_cell.angle_alpha   90.00
_cell.angle_beta   90.00
_cell.angle_gamma   90.00
#
_symmetry.space_group_name_H-M   'P 1'
#
loop_
_entity.id
_entity.type
_entity.pdbx_description
1 polymer ?
#
loop_
_entity_poly.entity_id
_entity_poly.type
_entity_poly.pdbx_seq_one_letter_code
_entity_poly.pdbx_strand_id
1 'polypeptide(L)'
;MTFLKSTAKQLLAVIGAISSLFSGVLWNASAKIAVQVAGIVDKDARSHEVIAKLQAIALMENSWASWLAVVTGVSLAIAVALD
;
A
#
# COMPACT_ATOMS: atom_id res chain seq x y z
N MET A 1 -2.20 19.22 29.84
CA MET A 1 -1.27 18.30 29.14
C MET A 1 -1.97 17.06 28.57
N THR A 2 -3.01 16.54 29.23
CA THR A 2 -3.79 15.36 28.83
C THR A 2 -4.59 15.52 27.52
N PHE A 3 -5.17 16.71 27.29
CA PHE A 3 -5.94 16.99 26.07
C PHE A 3 -5.10 16.89 24.79
N LEU A 4 -3.87 17.44 24.80
CA LEU A 4 -2.97 17.43 23.65
C LEU A 4 -2.55 16.01 23.24
N LYS A 5 -2.30 15.13 24.24
CA LYS A 5 -1.99 13.71 24.01
C LYS A 5 -3.18 12.96 23.38
N SER A 6 -4.39 13.21 23.87
CA SER A 6 -5.62 12.59 23.33
C SER A 6 -5.86 12.97 21.86
N THR A 7 -5.72 14.26 21.52
CA THR A 7 -5.87 14.73 20.14
C THR A 7 -4.77 14.17 19.22
N ALA A 8 -3.52 14.11 19.69
CA ALA A 8 -2.43 13.50 18.94
C ALA A 8 -2.66 12.01 18.66
N LYS A 9 -3.20 11.26 19.64
CA LYS A 9 -3.55 9.84 19.48
C LYS A 9 -4.62 9.64 18.41
N GLN A 10 -5.68 10.45 18.44
CA GLN A 10 -6.75 10.38 17.44
C GLN A 10 -6.23 10.68 16.03
N LEU A 11 -5.37 11.70 15.87
CA LEU A 11 -4.77 12.02 14.58
C LEU A 11 -3.90 10.87 14.04
N LEU A 12 -3.05 10.27 14.88
CA LEU A 12 -2.21 9.14 14.49
C LEU A 12 -3.04 7.90 14.13
N ALA A 13 -4.13 7.63 14.86
CA ALA A 13 -5.04 6.54 14.55
C ALA A 13 -5.74 6.76 13.18
N VAL A 14 -6.17 8.00 12.89
CA VAL A 14 -6.78 8.35 11.60
C VAL A 14 -5.78 8.22 10.46
N ILE A 15 -4.55 8.73 10.62
CA ILE A 15 -3.49 8.59 9.62
C ILE A 15 -3.19 7.11 9.38
N GLY A 16 -3.02 6.32 10.45
CA GLY A 16 -2.76 4.89 10.34
C GLY A 16 -3.88 4.14 9.62
N ALA A 17 -5.14 4.44 9.92
CA ALA A 17 -6.29 3.81 9.27
C ALA A 17 -6.38 4.16 7.78
N ILE A 18 -6.20 5.44 7.43
CA ILE A 18 -6.23 5.89 6.03
C ILE A 18 -5.08 5.24 5.25
N SER A 19 -3.86 5.28 5.78
CA SER A 19 -2.70 4.63 5.15
C SER A 19 -2.91 3.13 4.96
N SER A 20 -3.57 2.46 5.92
CA SER A 20 -3.86 1.02 5.81
C SER A 20 -4.87 0.72 4.70
N LEU A 21 -5.90 1.57 4.54
CA LEU A 21 -6.89 1.42 3.47
C LEU A 21 -6.24 1.59 2.10
N PHE A 22 -5.45 2.65 1.91
CA PHE A 22 -4.74 2.88 0.66
C PHE A 22 -3.70 1.78 0.37
N SER A 23 -2.99 1.29 1.39
CA SER A 23 -2.08 0.15 1.25
C SER A 23 -2.81 -1.09 0.72
N GLY A 24 -3.96 -1.43 1.30
CA GLY A 24 -4.77 -2.56 0.85
C GLY A 24 -5.32 -2.40 -0.58
N VAL A 25 -5.76 -1.20 -0.96
CA VAL A 25 -6.22 -0.91 -2.33
C VAL A 25 -5.11 -1.10 -3.35
N LEU A 26 -3.92 -0.55 -3.07
CA LEU A 26 -2.76 -0.67 -3.96
C LEU A 26 -2.28 -2.12 -4.05
N TRP A 27 -2.29 -2.87 -2.95
CA TRP A 27 -1.96 -4.29 -2.99
C TRP A 27 -2.95 -5.09 -3.86
N ASN A 28 -4.26 -4.79 -3.78
CA ASN A 28 -5.26 -5.41 -4.63
C ASN A 28 -5.08 -5.05 -6.12
N ALA A 29 -4.73 -3.80 -6.42
CA ALA A 29 -4.43 -3.34 -7.78
C ALA A 29 -3.20 -4.08 -8.36
N SER A 30 -2.11 -4.16 -7.60
CA SER A 30 -0.91 -4.93 -7.96
C SER A 30 -1.24 -6.39 -8.26
N ALA A 31 -2.09 -7.02 -7.43
CA ALA A 31 -2.49 -8.40 -7.62
C ALA A 31 -3.29 -8.62 -8.92
N LYS A 32 -4.19 -7.69 -9.26
CA LYS A 32 -4.93 -7.74 -10.53
C LYS A 32 -4.00 -7.63 -11.73
N ILE A 33 -3.01 -6.74 -11.66
CA ILE A 33 -2.02 -6.59 -12.73
C ILE A 33 -1.17 -7.87 -12.88
N ALA A 34 -0.75 -8.49 -11.77
CA ALA A 34 -0.01 -9.75 -11.81
C ALA A 34 -0.81 -10.88 -12.49
N VAL A 35 -2.11 -10.99 -12.20
CA VAL A 35 -3.01 -11.97 -12.85
C VAL A 35 -3.16 -11.67 -14.35
N GLN A 36 -3.30 -10.39 -14.74
CA GLN A 36 -3.36 -10.00 -16.15
C GLN A 36 -2.06 -10.34 -16.90
N VAL A 37 -0.90 -10.06 -16.30
CA VAL A 37 0.41 -10.41 -16.87
C VAL A 37 0.52 -11.93 -17.07
N ALA A 38 0.17 -12.73 -16.06
CA ALA A 38 0.19 -14.20 -16.17
C ALA A 38 -0.69 -14.71 -17.32
N GLY A 39 -1.87 -14.13 -17.51
CA GLY A 39 -2.78 -14.51 -18.61
C GLY A 39 -2.34 -14.05 -20.01
N ILE A 40 -1.50 -13.02 -20.11
CA ILE A 40 -0.92 -12.53 -21.38
C ILE A 40 0.31 -13.35 -21.77
N VAL A 41 1.20 -13.64 -20.80
CA VAL A 41 2.41 -14.46 -21.01
C VAL A 41 2.08 -15.83 -21.60
N ASP A 42 0.94 -16.41 -21.20
CA ASP A 42 0.47 -17.71 -21.69
C ASP A 42 -0.05 -17.68 -23.14
N LYS A 43 -0.28 -16.49 -23.71
CA LYS A 43 -0.99 -16.33 -25.00
C LYS A 43 -0.18 -15.71 -26.13
N ASP A 44 0.87 -14.92 -25.88
CA ASP A 44 1.66 -14.33 -26.98
C ASP A 44 3.08 -13.87 -26.56
N ALA A 45 4.08 -14.26 -27.35
CA ALA A 45 5.48 -13.86 -27.19
C ALA A 45 5.78 -12.45 -27.76
N ARG A 46 4.85 -11.79 -28.46
CA ARG A 46 5.05 -10.38 -28.89
C ARG A 46 4.70 -9.35 -27.82
N SER A 47 4.17 -9.79 -26.68
CA SER A 47 3.64 -8.90 -25.64
C SER A 47 4.68 -8.47 -24.59
N HIS A 48 5.96 -8.78 -24.78
CA HIS A 48 7.02 -8.54 -23.78
C HIS A 48 7.10 -7.07 -23.31
N GLU A 49 6.88 -6.11 -24.22
CA GLU A 49 6.88 -4.69 -23.84
C GLU A 49 5.67 -4.31 -22.96
N VAL A 50 4.50 -4.88 -23.26
CA VAL A 50 3.27 -4.66 -22.47
C VAL A 50 3.40 -5.33 -21.10
N ILE A 51 3.96 -6.53 -21.05
CA ILE A 51 4.25 -7.26 -19.81
C ILE A 51 5.23 -6.45 -18.95
N ALA A 52 6.31 -5.93 -19.53
CA ALA A 52 7.29 -5.12 -18.80
C ALA A 52 6.67 -3.84 -18.22
N LYS A 53 5.81 -3.15 -18.99
CA LYS A 53 5.08 -1.96 -18.52
C LYS A 53 4.12 -2.30 -17.38
N LEU A 54 3.35 -3.38 -17.49
CA LEU A 54 2.44 -3.84 -16.44
C LEU A 54 3.20 -4.26 -15.17
N GLN A 55 4.30 -4.99 -15.30
CA GLN A 55 5.16 -5.35 -14.17
C GLN A 55 5.76 -4.12 -13.49
N ALA A 56 6.19 -3.11 -14.25
CA ALA A 56 6.67 -1.85 -13.67
C ALA A 56 5.58 -1.12 -12.86
N ILE A 57 4.34 -1.10 -13.36
CA ILE A 57 3.20 -0.52 -12.62
C ILE A 57 2.91 -1.32 -11.36
N ALA A 58 2.85 -2.65 -11.44
CA ALA A 58 2.63 -3.50 -10.27
C ALA A 58 3.74 -3.35 -9.22
N LEU A 59 5.00 -3.18 -9.65
CA LEU A 59 6.12 -2.92 -8.75
C LEU A 59 5.96 -1.56 -8.04
N MET A 60 5.59 -0.54 -8.80
CA MET A 60 5.32 0.79 -8.25
C MET A 60 4.18 0.75 -7.23
N GLU A 61 3.03 0.16 -7.58
CA GLU A 61 1.88 0.00 -6.70
C GLU A 61 2.22 -0.79 -5.42
N ASN A 62 2.97 -1.89 -5.53
CA ASN A 62 3.45 -2.65 -4.37
C ASN A 62 4.42 -1.84 -3.49
N SER A 63 5.30 -1.03 -4.08
CA SER A 63 6.21 -0.18 -3.30
C SER A 63 5.44 0.87 -2.49
N TRP A 64 4.42 1.49 -3.09
CA TRP A 64 3.55 2.43 -2.39
C TRP A 64 2.71 1.73 -1.32
N ALA A 65 2.17 0.54 -1.61
CA ALA A 65 1.44 -0.27 -0.64
C ALA A 65 2.32 -0.59 0.58
N SER A 66 3.57 -1.01 0.35
CA SER A 66 4.54 -1.29 1.41
C SER A 66 4.87 -0.04 2.22
N TRP A 67 5.06 1.11 1.56
CA TRP A 67 5.40 2.36 2.25
C TRP A 67 4.26 2.80 3.17
N LEU A 68 3.02 2.71 2.69
CA LEU A 68 1.84 3.04 3.49
C LEU A 68 1.63 2.07 4.66
N ALA A 69 1.95 0.78 4.49
CA ALA A 69 1.93 -0.18 5.59
C ALA A 69 2.94 0.20 6.68
N VAL A 70 4.13 0.68 6.31
CA VAL A 70 5.12 1.21 7.26
C VAL A 70 4.57 2.43 8.00
N VAL A 71 3.96 3.39 7.28
CA VAL A 71 3.33 4.58 7.91
C VAL A 71 2.24 4.17 8.89
N THR A 72 1.40 3.21 8.54
CA THR A 72 0.39 2.66 9.45
C THR A 72 1.02 2.08 10.70
N GLY A 73 2.05 1.22 10.55
CA GLY A 73 2.74 0.61 11.67
C GLY A 73 3.40 1.63 12.61
N VAL A 74 4.10 2.63 12.04
CA VAL A 74 4.74 3.70 12.81
C VAL A 74 3.70 4.56 13.53
N SER A 75 2.62 4.93 12.85
CA SER A 75 1.55 5.75 13.45
C SER A 75 0.89 5.03 14.63
N LEU A 76 0.66 3.72 14.49
CA LEU A 76 0.10 2.89 15.56
C LEU A 76 1.08 2.74 16.72
N ALA A 77 2.37 2.50 16.45
CA ALA A 77 3.40 2.37 17.48
C ALA A 77 3.54 3.66 18.30
N ILE A 78 3.52 4.84 17.65
CA ILE A 78 3.57 6.13 18.34
C ILE A 78 2.28 6.34 19.15
N ALA A 79 1.12 5.97 18.60
CA ALA A 79 -0.15 6.08 19.32
C ALA A 79 -0.19 5.25 20.60
N VAL A 80 0.41 4.04 20.58
CA VAL A 80 0.55 3.18 21.77
C VAL A 80 1.58 3.74 22.76
N ALA A 81 2.70 4.29 22.28
CA ALA A 81 3.71 4.89 23.16
C ALA A 81 3.27 6.22 23.83
N LEU A 82 2.24 6.86 23.28
CA LEU A 82 1.63 8.07 23.84
C LEU A 82 0.56 7.78 24.92
N ASP A 83 0.15 6.51 25.06
CA ASP A 83 -0.74 6.03 26.13
C ASP A 83 -0.02 6.05 27.49
#